data_AF-L8HE97-F1
#
_entry.id   AF-L8HE97-F1
#
_cell.length_a   1.000
_cell.length_b   1.000
_cell.length_c   1.000
_cell.angle_alpha   90.00
_cell.angle_beta   90.00
_cell.angle_gamma   90.00
#
_symmetry.space_group_name_H-M   'P 1'
#
loop_
_entity.id
_entity.type
_entity.pdbx_description
1 polymer ?
#
loop_
_entity_poly.entity_id
_entity_poly.type
_entity_poly.pdbx_seq_one_letter_code
_entity_poly.pdbx_strand_id
1 'polypeptide(L)'
;MIIVNWRWWDSLVTFALYSLIFLFLYSAGFVFLMINLYAYAQDGLSPRMPPVHPTPWDQAIYHYSKKDYRLAEQFFSQVPPSDERYSLALRYIGYNIYLRHLNKPLLAIPYVNRSWLADPFDLTSWIDLCTAYHRVLRSAFHEIGKQMYLLCSNCALESETTT
;
A
#
# COMPACT_ATOMS: atom_id res chain seq x y z
N MET A 1 58.90 20.36 38.75
CA MET A 1 58.99 20.52 37.28
C MET A 1 57.90 19.66 36.66
N ILE A 2 56.79 20.25 36.22
CA ILE A 2 55.66 19.51 35.63
C ILE A 2 55.95 19.34 34.14
N ILE A 3 56.18 18.10 33.70
CA ILE A 3 56.36 17.77 32.28
C ILE A 3 54.98 17.76 31.63
N VAL A 4 54.61 18.86 30.98
CA VAL A 4 53.39 18.93 30.17
C VAL A 4 53.59 18.06 28.93
N ASN A 5 52.83 16.98 28.86
CA ASN A 5 52.89 16.03 27.76
C ASN A 5 52.04 16.58 26.60
N TRP A 6 52.70 17.32 25.70
CA TRP A 6 52.10 18.04 24.55
C TRP A 6 51.14 17.20 23.70
N ARG A 7 51.30 15.89 23.69
CA ARG A 7 50.47 14.95 22.93
C ARG A 7 48.99 14.92 23.38
N TRP A 8 48.73 15.24 24.65
CA TRP A 8 47.37 15.34 25.19
C TRP A 8 46.68 16.64 24.77
N TRP A 9 47.47 17.70 24.52
CA TRP A 9 46.96 18.99 24.11
C TRP A 9 46.36 18.92 22.69
N ASP A 10 47.07 18.28 21.77
CA ASP A 10 46.59 18.10 20.39
C ASP A 10 45.29 17.28 20.33
N SER A 11 45.17 16.25 21.19
CA SER A 11 43.98 15.42 21.28
C SER A 11 42.76 16.19 21.83
N LEU A 12 42.98 17.05 22.84
CA LEU A 12 41.94 17.90 23.41
C LEU A 12 41.46 18.98 22.42
N VAL A 13 42.39 19.62 21.71
CA VAL A 13 42.07 20.63 20.69
C VAL A 13 41.28 20.01 19.54
N THR A 14 41.70 18.83 19.08
CA THR A 14 41.01 18.09 18.02
C THR A 14 39.59 17.70 18.44
N PHE A 15 39.42 17.18 19.66
CA PHE A 15 38.11 16.83 20.20
C PHE A 15 37.17 18.06 20.32
N ALA A 16 37.70 19.19 20.78
CA ALA A 16 36.92 20.44 20.89
C ALA A 16 36.46 20.96 19.51
N LEU A 17 37.33 20.90 18.51
CA LEU A 17 37.00 21.29 17.13
C LEU A 17 35.90 20.41 16.54
N TYR A 18 36.00 19.08 16.67
CA TYR A 18 34.95 18.18 16.17
C TYR A 18 33.61 18.39 16.89
N SER A 19 33.65 18.65 18.19
CA SER A 19 32.43 18.94 18.97
C SER A 19 31.75 20.22 18.49
N LEU A 20 32.51 21.27 18.19
CA LEU A 20 31.97 22.54 17.66
C LEU A 20 31.39 22.36 16.25
N ILE A 21 32.06 21.63 15.37
CA ILE A 21 31.57 21.34 14.01
C ILE A 21 30.26 20.54 14.08
N PHE A 22 30.19 19.52 14.94
CA PHE A 22 28.98 18.73 15.13
C PHE A 22 27.82 19.59 15.64
N LEU A 23 28.06 20.47 16.61
CA LEU A 23 27.04 21.37 17.16
C LEU A 23 26.53 22.37 16.11
N PHE A 24 27.43 22.88 15.27
CA PHE A 24 27.08 23.78 14.16
C PHE A 24 26.24 23.07 13.10
N LEU A 25 26.64 21.86 12.68
CA LEU A 25 25.88 21.08 11.70
C LEU A 25 24.51 20.65 12.22
N TYR A 26 24.43 20.27 13.50
CA TYR A 26 23.18 19.91 14.15
C TYR A 26 22.21 21.10 14.23
N SER A 27 22.71 22.27 14.63
CA SER A 27 21.88 23.50 14.68
C SER A 27 21.46 23.98 13.29
N ALA A 28 22.32 23.90 12.27
CA ALA A 28 21.97 24.22 10.89
C ALA A 28 20.89 23.28 10.33
N GLY A 29 21.02 21.97 10.58
CA GLY A 29 20.00 20.98 10.20
C GLY A 29 18.67 21.21 10.92
N PHE A 30 18.70 21.57 12.20
CA PHE A 30 17.50 21.91 12.97
C PHE A 30 16.81 23.17 12.44
N VAL A 31 17.56 24.23 12.11
CA VAL A 31 17.00 25.45 11.52
C VAL A 31 16.37 25.15 10.15
N PHE A 32 17.03 24.35 9.31
CA PHE A 32 16.48 23.93 8.02
C PHE A 32 15.18 23.12 8.18
N LEU A 33 15.13 22.19 9.14
CA LEU A 33 13.92 21.45 9.49
C LEU A 33 12.78 22.40 9.90
N MET A 34 13.07 23.36 10.78
CA MET A 34 12.07 24.32 11.28
C MET A 34 11.57 25.26 10.18
N ILE A 35 12.41 25.70 9.25
CA ILE A 35 12.00 26.52 8.11
C ILE A 35 11.05 25.74 7.19
N ASN A 36 11.35 24.47 6.89
CA ASN A 36 10.47 23.63 6.06
C ASN A 36 9.14 23.32 6.77
N LEU A 37 9.18 23.08 8.09
CA LEU A 37 7.97 22.86 8.89
C LEU A 37 7.10 24.13 8.92
N TYR A 38 7.73 25.31 9.03
CA TYR A 38 7.04 26.59 9.03
C TYR A 38 6.43 26.94 7.66
N ALA A 39 7.16 26.67 6.56
CA ALA A 39 6.63 26.81 5.20
C ALA A 39 5.41 25.90 4.98
N TYR A 40 5.51 24.64 5.41
CA TYR A 40 4.38 23.70 5.37
C TYR A 40 3.18 24.17 6.21
N ALA A 41 3.43 24.76 7.38
CA ALA A 41 2.37 25.30 8.23
C ALA A 41 1.69 26.55 7.64
N GLN A 42 2.42 27.39 6.90
CA GLN A 42 1.86 28.57 6.25
C GLN A 42 0.99 28.21 5.04
N ASP A 43 1.34 27.18 4.27
CA ASP A 43 0.49 26.65 3.19
C ASP A 43 -0.83 26.04 3.70
N GLY A 44 -0.95 25.78 5.01
CA GLY A 44 -2.16 25.30 5.66
C GLY A 44 -3.20 26.38 6.03
N LEU A 45 -2.88 27.68 5.91
CA LEU A 45 -3.77 28.78 6.31
C LEU A 45 -4.39 29.51 5.11
N SER A 46 -5.38 28.82 4.52
CA SER A 46 -6.50 29.35 3.72
C SER A 46 -6.30 29.52 2.20
N PRO A 47 -6.76 28.54 1.42
CA PRO A 47 -7.52 28.81 0.22
C PRO A 47 -9.00 28.93 0.58
N ARG A 48 -9.67 30.00 0.12
CA ARG A 48 -11.13 29.95 -0.11
C ARG A 48 -11.37 28.83 -1.12
N MET A 49 -11.65 27.61 -0.62
CA MET A 49 -12.02 26.51 -1.48
C MET A 49 -13.34 26.88 -2.17
N PRO A 50 -13.42 26.81 -3.52
CA PRO A 50 -14.73 26.76 -4.17
C PRO A 50 -15.54 25.60 -3.55
N PRO A 51 -16.88 25.60 -3.62
CA PRO A 51 -17.66 24.47 -3.12
C PRO A 51 -17.09 23.19 -3.71
N VAL A 52 -16.42 22.39 -2.87
CA VAL A 52 -15.75 21.17 -3.30
C VAL A 52 -16.88 20.20 -3.60
N HIS A 53 -17.33 20.19 -4.85
CA HIS A 53 -18.11 19.09 -5.35
C HIS A 53 -17.24 17.86 -5.14
N PRO A 54 -17.66 16.92 -4.27
CA PRO A 54 -16.79 15.81 -3.88
C PRO A 54 -16.46 15.01 -5.13
N THR A 55 -15.17 14.83 -5.40
CA THR A 55 -14.73 14.10 -6.59
C THR A 55 -15.19 12.63 -6.49
N PRO A 56 -15.29 11.89 -7.60
CA PRO A 56 -15.61 10.46 -7.54
C PRO A 56 -14.66 9.70 -6.60
N TRP A 57 -13.39 10.08 -6.55
CA TRP A 57 -12.42 9.55 -5.60
C TRP A 57 -12.83 9.79 -4.14
N ASP A 58 -13.18 11.03 -3.79
CA ASP A 58 -13.55 11.39 -2.41
C ASP A 58 -14.81 10.64 -1.95
N GLN A 59 -15.81 10.55 -2.83
CA GLN A 59 -17.03 9.79 -2.57
C GLN A 59 -16.73 8.29 -2.41
N ALA A 60 -15.85 7.74 -3.26
CA ALA A 60 -15.44 6.35 -3.16
C ALA A 60 -14.73 6.04 -1.82
N ILE A 61 -13.78 6.90 -1.41
CA ILE A 61 -13.06 6.76 -0.13
C ILE A 61 -14.02 6.89 1.06
N TYR A 62 -14.97 7.84 1.01
CA TYR A 62 -16.00 7.99 2.02
C TYR A 62 -16.82 6.70 2.18
N HIS A 63 -17.40 6.17 1.10
CA HIS A 63 -18.20 4.95 1.14
C HIS A 63 -17.37 3.72 1.53
N TYR A 64 -16.12 3.63 1.06
CA TYR A 64 -15.18 2.58 1.45
C TYR A 64 -14.90 2.61 2.97
N SER A 65 -14.71 3.79 3.56
CA SER A 65 -14.52 3.94 5.01
C SER A 65 -15.75 3.52 5.83
N LYS A 66 -16.94 3.68 5.25
CA LYS A 66 -18.22 3.21 5.81
C LYS A 66 -18.49 1.72 5.57
N LYS A 67 -17.56 1.01 4.93
CA LYS A 67 -17.67 -0.39 4.49
C LYS A 67 -18.83 -0.62 3.51
N ASP A 68 -19.32 0.43 2.86
CA ASP A 68 -20.28 0.32 1.77
C ASP A 68 -19.52 0.07 0.47
N TYR A 69 -19.10 -1.19 0.30
CA TYR A 69 -18.23 -1.58 -0.81
C TYR A 69 -18.92 -1.46 -2.17
N ARG A 70 -20.25 -1.56 -2.21
CA ARG A 70 -21.03 -1.45 -3.46
C ARG A 70 -21.01 -0.01 -3.97
N LEU A 71 -21.30 0.97 -3.12
CA LEU A 71 -21.23 2.37 -3.52
C LEU A 71 -19.77 2.80 -3.74
N ALA A 72 -18.83 2.31 -2.92
CA ALA A 72 -17.42 2.57 -3.12
C ALA A 72 -16.94 2.10 -4.51
N GLU A 73 -17.28 0.88 -4.92
CA GLU A 73 -16.97 0.37 -6.26
C GLU A 73 -17.56 1.25 -7.36
N GLN A 74 -18.83 1.66 -7.21
CA GLN A 74 -19.51 2.50 -8.20
C GLN A 74 -18.79 3.85 -8.39
N PHE A 75 -18.32 4.46 -7.31
CA PHE A 75 -17.60 5.73 -7.37
C PHE A 75 -16.15 5.58 -7.83
N PHE A 76 -15.43 4.53 -7.40
CA PHE A 76 -14.09 4.24 -7.93
C PHE A 76 -14.13 4.00 -9.44
N SER A 77 -15.19 3.35 -9.96
CA SER A 77 -15.36 3.08 -11.39
C SER A 77 -15.60 4.35 -12.23
N GLN A 78 -15.95 5.47 -11.59
CA GLN A 78 -16.16 6.76 -12.24
C GLN A 78 -14.88 7.61 -12.32
N VAL A 79 -13.78 7.18 -11.68
CA VAL A 79 -12.49 7.86 -11.79
C VAL A 79 -12.00 7.74 -13.24
N PRO A 80 -11.74 8.85 -13.96
CA PRO A 80 -11.41 8.80 -15.37
C PRO A 80 -9.97 8.32 -15.58
N PRO A 81 -9.64 7.68 -16.72
CA PRO A 81 -8.28 7.22 -17.03
C PRO A 81 -7.21 8.32 -17.07
N SER A 82 -7.61 9.59 -17.23
CA SER A 82 -6.72 10.75 -17.20
C SER A 82 -6.35 11.20 -15.78
N ASP A 83 -7.04 10.73 -14.74
CA ASP A 83 -6.71 11.03 -13.35
C ASP A 83 -5.51 10.17 -12.91
N GLU A 84 -4.53 10.79 -12.24
CA GLU A 84 -3.33 10.10 -11.73
C GLU A 84 -3.66 8.95 -10.77
N ARG A 85 -4.83 9.01 -10.12
CA ARG A 85 -5.31 7.99 -9.17
C ARG A 85 -6.08 6.87 -9.87
N TYR A 86 -6.22 6.88 -11.18
CA TYR A 86 -7.01 5.87 -11.90
C TYR A 86 -6.50 4.45 -11.67
N SER A 87 -5.18 4.24 -11.78
CA SER A 87 -4.56 2.94 -11.46
C SER A 87 -4.91 2.53 -10.02
N LEU A 88 -4.68 3.44 -9.05
CA LEU A 88 -4.99 3.19 -7.65
C LEU A 88 -6.47 2.87 -7.40
N ALA A 89 -7.41 3.55 -8.06
CA ALA A 89 -8.85 3.29 -7.96
C ALA A 89 -9.19 1.85 -8.41
N LEU A 90 -8.59 1.38 -9.49
CA LEU A 90 -8.74 0.00 -9.97
C LEU A 90 -8.21 -1.01 -8.95
N ARG A 91 -7.10 -0.71 -8.26
CA ARG A 91 -6.59 -1.56 -7.16
C ARG A 91 -7.53 -1.60 -5.96
N TYR A 92 -8.14 -0.47 -5.61
CA TYR A 92 -9.15 -0.45 -4.55
C TYR A 92 -10.33 -1.36 -4.88
N ILE A 93 -10.79 -1.37 -6.13
CA ILE A 93 -11.84 -2.28 -6.58
C ILE A 93 -11.35 -3.74 -6.55
N GLY A 94 -10.27 -4.03 -7.26
CA GLY A 94 -9.77 -5.40 -7.44
C GLY A 94 -9.25 -6.02 -6.14
N TYR A 95 -8.27 -5.38 -5.51
CA TYR A 95 -7.61 -5.92 -4.34
C TYR A 95 -8.38 -5.65 -3.04
N ASN A 96 -8.71 -4.39 -2.75
CA ASN A 96 -9.33 -4.07 -1.47
C ASN A 96 -10.77 -4.57 -1.38
N ILE A 97 -11.60 -4.33 -2.39
CA ILE A 97 -13.01 -4.75 -2.36
C ILE A 97 -13.14 -6.24 -2.68
N TYR A 98 -12.78 -6.66 -3.90
CA TYR A 98 -13.05 -8.02 -4.35
C TYR A 98 -12.19 -9.09 -3.67
N LEU A 99 -10.87 -8.90 -3.55
CA LEU A 99 -10.01 -9.89 -2.89
C LEU A 99 -10.12 -9.85 -1.37
N ARG A 100 -9.96 -8.69 -0.75
CA ARG A 100 -9.81 -8.60 0.72
C ARG A 100 -11.14 -8.68 1.45
N HIS A 101 -12.17 -7.95 1.01
CA HIS A 101 -13.43 -7.86 1.76
C HIS A 101 -14.53 -8.81 1.27
N LEU A 102 -14.66 -9.03 -0.04
CA LEU A 102 -15.72 -9.89 -0.59
C LEU A 102 -15.26 -11.34 -0.84
N ASN A 103 -13.96 -11.61 -0.79
CA ASN A 103 -13.35 -12.91 -1.12
C ASN A 103 -13.83 -13.50 -2.45
N LYS A 104 -13.94 -12.66 -3.48
CA LYS A 104 -14.32 -13.03 -4.86
C LYS A 104 -13.11 -12.84 -5.79
N PRO A 105 -12.09 -13.72 -5.72
CA PRO A 105 -10.84 -13.52 -6.44
C PRO A 105 -10.98 -13.51 -7.96
N LEU A 106 -11.97 -14.22 -8.51
CA LEU A 106 -12.23 -14.24 -9.96
C LEU A 106 -12.69 -12.87 -10.49
N LEU A 107 -13.52 -12.16 -9.71
CA LEU A 107 -14.00 -10.82 -10.09
C LEU A 107 -12.90 -9.75 -9.96
N ALA A 108 -11.88 -10.00 -9.14
CA ALA A 108 -10.78 -9.06 -8.95
C ALA A 108 -9.85 -8.95 -10.17
N ILE A 109 -9.56 -10.07 -10.84
CA ILE A 109 -8.59 -10.20 -11.94
C ILE A 109 -8.72 -9.08 -13.00
N PRO A 110 -9.89 -8.80 -13.59
CA PRO A 110 -9.99 -7.77 -14.62
C PRO A 110 -9.58 -6.37 -14.12
N TYR A 111 -9.84 -6.04 -12.85
CA TYR A 111 -9.49 -4.74 -12.28
C TYR A 111 -8.00 -4.63 -11.98
N VAL A 112 -7.40 -5.62 -11.33
CA VAL A 112 -5.95 -5.62 -11.04
C VAL A 112 -5.12 -5.67 -12.32
N ASN A 113 -5.58 -6.38 -13.35
CA ASN A 113 -4.92 -6.39 -14.66
C ASN A 113 -4.98 -5.01 -15.34
N ARG A 114 -6.15 -4.37 -15.36
CA ARG A 114 -6.29 -3.00 -15.88
C ARG A 114 -5.47 -1.98 -15.10
N SER A 115 -5.34 -2.16 -13.79
CA SER A 115 -4.49 -1.32 -12.95
C SER A 115 -3.02 -1.42 -13.35
N TRP A 116 -2.51 -2.65 -13.48
CA TRP A 116 -1.15 -2.88 -13.91
C TRP A 116 -0.88 -2.35 -15.32
N LEU A 117 -1.85 -2.43 -16.24
CA LEU A 117 -1.73 -1.83 -17.57
C LEU A 117 -1.77 -0.29 -17.55
N ALA A 118 -2.47 0.31 -16.57
CA ALA A 118 -2.54 1.76 -16.42
C ALA A 118 -1.25 2.34 -15.81
N ASP A 119 -0.62 1.63 -14.88
CA ASP A 119 0.70 1.97 -14.33
C ASP A 119 1.57 0.71 -14.18
N PRO A 120 2.37 0.36 -15.22
CA PRO A 120 3.22 -0.82 -15.20
C PRO A 120 4.38 -0.76 -14.20
N PHE A 121 4.71 0.43 -13.69
CA PHE A 121 5.81 0.64 -12.75
C PHE A 121 5.37 0.56 -11.28
N ASP A 122 4.06 0.57 -11.01
CA ASP A 122 3.53 0.26 -9.67
C ASP A 122 3.73 -1.23 -9.37
N LEU A 123 4.84 -1.54 -8.68
CA LEU A 123 5.15 -2.89 -8.20
C LEU A 123 4.00 -3.51 -7.41
N THR A 124 3.21 -2.69 -6.72
CA THR A 124 2.11 -3.18 -5.90
C THR A 124 0.95 -3.67 -6.77
N SER A 125 0.67 -3.04 -7.91
CA SER A 125 -0.31 -3.56 -8.89
C SER A 125 0.06 -4.96 -9.38
N TRP A 126 1.36 -5.22 -9.56
CA TRP A 126 1.86 -6.54 -9.95
C TRP A 126 1.67 -7.60 -8.85
N ILE A 127 1.99 -7.24 -7.60
CA ILE A 127 1.77 -8.10 -6.43
C ILE A 127 0.28 -8.44 -6.26
N ASP A 128 -0.60 -7.46 -6.45
CA ASP A 128 -2.05 -7.63 -6.35
C ASP A 128 -2.57 -8.61 -7.42
N LEU A 129 -2.06 -8.52 -8.66
CA LEU A 129 -2.38 -9.43 -9.76
C LEU A 129 -1.93 -10.86 -9.47
N CYS A 130 -0.67 -11.06 -9.06
CA CYS A 130 -0.17 -12.38 -8.66
C CYS A 130 -1.00 -12.98 -7.52
N THR A 131 -1.38 -12.15 -6.54
CA THR A 131 -2.22 -12.58 -5.42
C THR A 131 -3.61 -13.02 -5.89
N ALA A 132 -4.21 -12.30 -6.84
CA ALA A 132 -5.50 -12.66 -7.42
C ALA A 132 -5.45 -14.04 -8.08
N TYR A 133 -4.48 -14.26 -8.96
CA TYR A 133 -4.30 -15.55 -9.64
C TYR A 133 -4.02 -16.69 -8.66
N HIS A 134 -3.13 -16.48 -7.69
CA HIS A 134 -2.84 -17.49 -6.67
C HIS A 134 -4.10 -17.93 -5.91
N ARG A 135 -4.97 -16.98 -5.52
CA ARG A 135 -6.23 -17.32 -4.84
C ARG A 135 -7.20 -18.08 -5.73
N VAL A 136 -7.34 -17.71 -7.01
CA VAL A 136 -8.18 -18.45 -7.96
C VAL A 136 -7.67 -19.88 -8.15
N LEU A 137 -6.38 -20.05 -8.42
CA LEU A 137 -5.78 -21.38 -8.62
C LEU A 137 -5.92 -22.24 -7.35
N ARG A 138 -5.63 -21.68 -6.18
CA ARG A 138 -5.81 -22.40 -4.91
C ARG A 138 -7.25 -22.87 -4.71
N SER A 139 -8.23 -22.04 -5.01
CA SER A 139 -9.65 -22.41 -4.91
C SER A 139 -10.01 -23.51 -5.89
N ALA A 140 -9.51 -23.45 -7.13
CA ALA A 140 -9.76 -24.45 -8.15
C ALA A 140 -9.15 -25.82 -7.75
N PHE A 141 -7.89 -25.85 -7.33
CA PHE A 141 -7.24 -27.08 -6.88
C PHE A 141 -7.92 -27.69 -5.64
N HIS A 142 -8.40 -26.85 -4.72
CA HIS A 142 -9.15 -27.34 -3.56
C HIS A 142 -10.44 -28.06 -3.97
N GLU A 143 -11.21 -27.47 -4.91
CA GLU A 143 -12.46 -28.07 -5.38
C GLU A 143 -12.21 -29.36 -6.18
N ILE A 144 -11.19 -29.39 -7.04
CA ILE A 144 -10.77 -30.60 -7.75
C ILE A 144 -10.40 -31.72 -6.76
N GLY A 145 -9.60 -31.40 -5.74
CA GLY A 145 -9.21 -32.36 -4.71
C GLY A 145 -10.41 -32.92 -3.93
N LYS A 146 -11.37 -32.06 -3.59
CA LYS A 146 -12.61 -32.47 -2.92
C LYS A 146 -13.44 -33.42 -3.77
N GLN A 147 -13.60 -33.13 -5.06
CA GLN A 147 -14.33 -34.01 -5.98
C GLN A 147 -13.63 -35.36 -6.14
N MET A 148 -12.30 -35.37 -6.25
CA MET A 148 -11.54 -36.61 -6.36
C MET A 148 -11.66 -37.49 -5.10
N TYR A 149 -11.64 -36.88 -3.91
CA TYR A 149 -11.88 -37.61 -2.65
C TYR A 149 -13.28 -38.24 -2.59
N LEU A 150 -14.32 -37.51 -2.98
CA LEU A 150 -15.70 -38.02 -3.00
C LEU A 150 -15.86 -39.20 -3.97
N LEU A 151 -15.25 -39.12 -5.16
CA LEU A 151 -15.28 -40.20 -6.13
C LEU A 151 -14.60 -41.47 -5.57
N CYS A 152 -13.41 -41.34 -4.96
CA CYS A 152 -12.71 -42.47 -4.36
C CYS A 152 -13.49 -43.10 -3.19
N SER A 153 -14.11 -42.27 -2.34
CA SER A 153 -14.89 -42.76 -1.19
C SER A 153 -16.12 -43.56 -1.63
N ASN A 154 -16.81 -43.12 -2.68
CA ASN A 154 -18.01 -43.80 -3.16
C ASN A 154 -17.68 -45.15 -3.83
N CYS A 155 -16.58 -45.22 -4.61
CA CYS A 155 -16.12 -46.48 -5.19
C CYS A 155 -15.76 -47.54 -4.12
N ALA A 156 -15.18 -47.11 -2.99
CA ALA A 156 -14.85 -48.01 -1.89
C ALA A 156 -16.13 -48.58 -1.24
N LEU A 157 -17.13 -47.73 -0.98
CA LEU A 157 -18.42 -48.14 -0.43
C LEU A 157 -19.19 -49.10 -1.34
N GLU A 158 -19.19 -48.88 -2.66
CA GLU A 158 -19.85 -49.79 -3.61
C GLU A 158 -19.23 -51.19 -3.57
N SER A 159 -17.90 -51.29 -3.42
CA SER A 159 -17.20 -52.58 -3.36
C SER A 159 -17.54 -53.43 -2.11
N GLU A 160 -17.88 -52.80 -0.99
CA GLU A 160 -18.24 -53.48 0.26
C GLU A 160 -19.70 -53.97 0.26
N THR A 161 -20.59 -53.34 -0.51
CA THR A 161 -22.02 -53.73 -0.58
C THR A 161 -22.33 -54.89 -1.51
N THR A 162 -21.38 -55.30 -2.36
CA THR A 162 -21.53 -56.38 -3.34
C THR A 162 -20.95 -57.73 -2.89
N THR A 163 -20.41 -57.82 -1.68
CA THR A 163 -19.93 -59.05 -1.03
C THR A 163 -20.89 -59.53 0.03
#